data_AF-A0AAV3ZCQ7-F1
#
_entry.id   AF-A0AAV3ZCQ7-F1
#
_cell.length_a   1.000
_cell.length_b   1.000
_cell.length_c   1.000
_cell.angle_alpha   90.00
_cell.angle_beta   90.00
_cell.angle_gamma   90.00
#
_symmetry.space_group_name_H-M   'P 1'
#
loop_
_entity.id
_entity.type
_entity.pdbx_description
1 polymer ?
#
loop_
_entity_poly.entity_id
_entity_poly.type
_entity_poly.pdbx_seq_one_letter_code
_entity_poly.pdbx_strand_id
1 'polypeptide(L)'
;MVQIGLALRRPQLEGEQDGAYFSVAVIAGIAGLVGITMVVMMCAEKKVNPNVHRTGPPEWTRCLVFNSEMNVGFGDYSEGIHASTPYHVIRERLGISMTDAARWTCPMKEGKHVFEQNRGHSCCIGVGSTKVSLTKPGRSSLVGEHSESWGLDLPKQRSLHFNKMQQRLYRGIPDRFFVYVDMDSGKIGFGDDVAVGREETEFFGYICHGIPKNKEMYLMISMCAPNEHVHVFYRGSAAPLGYSLLDSPSPLQISTDSQGNKHIVSNAAPPAYMAVAGDKQQGSPAQPQVAPAPFQAANSGNLQF
;
A
#
# COMPACT_ATOMS: atom_id res chain seq x y z
N MET A 1 10.94 -51.72 -27.16
CA MET A 1 12.36 -51.47 -26.81
C MET A 1 13.15 -51.50 -28.11
N VAL A 2 13.56 -50.35 -28.63
CA VAL A 2 14.38 -50.23 -29.84
C VAL A 2 15.68 -49.54 -29.44
N GLN A 3 16.79 -50.26 -29.53
CA GLN A 3 18.12 -49.82 -29.11
C GLN A 3 18.86 -49.33 -30.36
N ILE A 4 18.96 -48.00 -30.52
CA ILE A 4 19.69 -47.37 -31.62
C ILE A 4 21.16 -47.23 -31.18
N GLY A 5 22.03 -48.10 -31.69
CA GLY A 5 23.47 -48.03 -31.51
C GLY A 5 24.10 -47.11 -32.55
N LEU A 6 24.45 -45.88 -32.16
CA LEU A 6 25.23 -44.94 -32.96
C LEU A 6 26.73 -45.20 -32.74
N ALA A 7 27.35 -45.94 -33.67
CA ALA A 7 28.79 -46.13 -33.73
C ALA A 7 29.47 -44.85 -34.28
N LEU A 8 29.97 -44.01 -33.38
CA LEU A 8 30.79 -42.86 -33.72
C LEU A 8 32.23 -43.30 -34.04
N ARG A 9 32.53 -43.45 -35.34
CA ARG A 9 33.90 -43.54 -35.85
C ARG A 9 34.60 -42.20 -35.64
N ARG A 10 35.67 -42.18 -34.84
CA ARG A 10 36.57 -41.01 -34.75
C ARG A 10 37.49 -40.97 -35.98
N PRO A 11 37.59 -39.84 -36.69
CA PRO A 11 38.62 -39.67 -37.71
C PRO A 11 39.99 -39.50 -37.03
N GLN A 12 40.97 -40.23 -37.53
CA GLN A 12 42.36 -40.13 -37.15
C GLN A 12 43.00 -39.08 -38.08
N LEU A 13 43.34 -37.92 -37.52
CA LEU A 13 44.04 -36.84 -38.23
C LEU A 13 45.51 -36.88 -37.81
N GLU A 14 46.36 -37.38 -38.70
CA GLU A 14 47.80 -37.15 -38.67
C GLU A 14 48.10 -35.88 -39.46
N GLY A 15 48.74 -34.90 -38.85
CA GLY A 15 49.11 -33.66 -39.54
C GLY A 15 49.47 -32.52 -38.59
N GLU A 16 50.77 -32.33 -38.43
CA GLU A 16 51.49 -31.27 -37.74
C GLU A 16 50.95 -29.84 -38.05
N GLN A 17 49.95 -29.39 -37.27
CA GLN A 17 49.47 -28.00 -37.20
C GLN A 17 48.98 -27.66 -35.77
N ASP A 18 49.75 -28.00 -34.75
CA ASP A 18 49.33 -27.84 -33.34
C ASP A 18 49.26 -26.38 -32.86
N GLY A 19 49.76 -25.41 -33.63
CA GLY A 19 49.74 -23.99 -33.26
C GLY A 19 48.44 -23.24 -33.56
N ALA A 20 47.68 -23.64 -34.59
CA ALA A 20 46.54 -22.86 -35.07
C ALA A 20 45.22 -23.22 -34.35
N TYR A 21 45.03 -24.49 -34.00
CA TYR A 21 43.79 -24.97 -33.37
C TYR A 21 43.62 -24.51 -31.92
N PHE A 22 44.73 -24.34 -31.19
CA PHE A 22 44.68 -23.80 -29.83
C PHE A 22 44.21 -22.33 -29.82
N SER A 23 44.55 -21.56 -30.86
CA SER A 23 44.13 -20.16 -30.98
C SER A 23 42.62 -20.02 -31.24
N VAL A 24 42.06 -20.82 -32.14
CA VAL A 24 40.62 -20.74 -32.50
C VAL A 24 39.71 -21.14 -31.34
N ALA A 25 40.07 -22.18 -30.59
CA ALA A 25 39.28 -22.62 -29.43
C ALA A 25 39.29 -21.60 -28.29
N VAL A 26 40.44 -20.96 -28.04
CA VAL A 26 40.56 -19.89 -27.03
C VAL A 26 39.78 -18.65 -27.45
N ILE A 27 39.86 -18.25 -28.73
CA ILE A 27 39.10 -17.11 -29.26
C ILE A 27 37.59 -17.37 -29.18
N ALA A 28 37.12 -18.56 -29.52
CA ALA A 28 35.72 -18.94 -29.40
C ALA A 28 35.25 -18.97 -27.93
N GLY A 29 36.08 -19.45 -27.02
CA GLY A 29 35.81 -19.42 -25.57
C GLY A 29 35.71 -18.00 -25.01
N ILE A 30 36.61 -17.11 -25.40
CA ILE A 30 36.60 -15.70 -24.98
C ILE A 30 35.37 -14.98 -25.56
N ALA A 31 35.06 -15.17 -26.84
CA ALA A 31 33.89 -14.57 -27.47
C ALA A 31 32.57 -15.06 -26.83
N GLY A 32 32.49 -16.34 -26.47
CA GLY A 32 31.36 -16.90 -25.72
C GLY A 32 31.22 -16.30 -24.32
N LEU A 33 32.34 -16.15 -23.60
CA LEU A 33 32.34 -15.55 -22.26
C LEU A 33 31.92 -14.06 -22.30
N VAL A 34 32.40 -13.30 -23.29
CA VAL A 34 32.01 -11.90 -23.52
C VAL A 34 30.54 -11.79 -23.91
N GLY A 35 30.04 -12.68 -24.76
CA GLY A 35 28.62 -12.72 -25.11
C GLY A 35 27.72 -13.02 -23.90
N ILE A 36 28.10 -14.00 -23.06
CA ILE A 36 27.37 -14.32 -21.83
C ILE A 36 27.44 -13.17 -20.84
N THR A 37 28.60 -12.56 -20.63
CA THR A 37 28.73 -11.40 -19.71
C THR A 37 27.98 -10.18 -20.22
N MET A 38 27.96 -9.89 -21.52
CA MET A 38 27.11 -8.83 -22.08
C MET A 38 25.62 -9.15 -21.89
N VAL A 39 25.18 -10.40 -22.10
CA VAL A 39 23.77 -10.77 -21.85
C VAL A 39 23.43 -10.64 -20.36
N VAL A 40 24.31 -11.07 -19.45
CA VAL A 40 24.13 -10.92 -18.01
C VAL A 40 24.13 -9.44 -17.61
N MET A 41 25.03 -8.62 -18.15
CA MET A 41 25.06 -7.18 -17.89
C MET A 41 23.83 -6.47 -18.49
N MET A 42 23.37 -6.80 -19.69
CA MET A 42 22.14 -6.26 -20.27
C MET A 42 20.88 -6.74 -19.52
N CYS A 43 20.93 -7.93 -18.92
CA CYS A 43 19.89 -8.42 -18.02
C CYS A 43 19.94 -7.77 -16.63
N ALA A 44 21.11 -7.34 -16.17
CA ALA A 44 21.30 -6.62 -14.91
C ALA A 44 21.03 -5.11 -15.04
N GLU A 45 21.36 -4.50 -16.19
CA GLU A 45 21.00 -3.13 -16.57
C GLU A 45 19.52 -2.99 -16.92
N LYS A 46 18.79 -4.10 -17.03
CA LYS A 46 17.34 -4.07 -17.15
C LYS A 46 16.72 -3.56 -15.86
N LYS A 47 16.59 -2.23 -15.84
CA LYS A 47 15.51 -1.46 -15.23
C LYS A 47 15.54 -1.40 -13.70
N VAL A 48 16.60 -0.81 -13.15
CA VAL A 48 16.31 0.17 -12.08
C VAL A 48 15.52 1.26 -12.78
N ASN A 49 14.19 1.24 -12.60
CA ASN A 49 13.31 2.22 -13.22
C ASN A 49 13.81 3.61 -12.79
N PRO A 50 14.35 4.45 -13.70
CA PRO A 50 14.96 5.73 -13.34
C PRO A 50 13.96 6.68 -12.67
N ASN A 51 12.66 6.37 -12.76
CA ASN A 51 11.58 7.10 -12.11
C ASN A 51 11.37 6.72 -10.63
N VAL A 52 12.06 5.71 -10.09
CA VAL A 52 12.09 5.45 -8.64
C VAL A 52 13.15 6.37 -8.06
N HIS A 53 12.81 7.65 -8.00
CA HIS A 53 13.64 8.63 -7.32
C HIS A 53 13.70 8.27 -5.84
N ARG A 54 14.91 8.15 -5.29
CA ARG A 54 15.15 8.22 -3.83
C ARG A 54 14.95 9.65 -3.34
N THR A 55 13.81 10.21 -3.68
CA THR A 55 13.34 11.45 -3.09
C THR A 55 12.55 11.04 -1.87
N GLY A 56 12.59 11.88 -0.84
CA GLY A 56 11.65 11.78 0.26
C GLY A 56 10.19 11.80 -0.24
N PRO A 57 9.21 11.73 0.68
CA PRO A 57 7.80 11.81 0.33
C PRO A 57 7.52 13.04 -0.54
N PRO A 58 6.47 12.99 -1.40
CA PRO A 58 6.16 14.10 -2.30
C PRO A 58 6.10 15.42 -1.54
N GLU A 59 6.72 16.48 -2.07
CA GLU A 59 6.92 17.73 -1.33
C GLU A 59 5.63 18.32 -0.73
N TRP A 60 4.51 18.15 -1.43
CA TRP A 60 3.20 18.60 -0.98
C TRP A 60 2.72 17.95 0.33
N THR A 61 3.29 16.82 0.75
CA THR A 61 2.96 16.18 2.03
C THR A 61 3.53 16.93 3.23
N ARG A 62 4.38 17.94 3.01
CA ARG A 62 4.84 18.85 4.08
C ARG A 62 3.76 19.83 4.52
N CYS A 63 2.72 20.01 3.71
CA CYS A 63 1.59 20.92 3.96
C CYS A 63 0.27 20.16 4.10
N LEU A 64 0.29 19.00 4.76
CA LEU A 64 -0.94 18.24 5.02
C LEU A 64 -1.81 18.96 6.03
N VAL A 65 -3.07 19.14 5.67
CA VAL A 65 -4.13 19.61 6.55
C VAL A 65 -5.07 18.45 6.79
N PHE A 66 -5.36 18.20 8.07
CA PHE A 66 -6.34 17.19 8.45
C PHE A 66 -7.75 17.66 8.07
N ASN A 67 -8.46 16.84 7.30
CA ASN A 67 -9.86 17.07 6.97
C ASN A 67 -10.73 16.02 7.67
N SER A 68 -11.53 16.47 8.64
CA SER A 68 -12.42 15.60 9.41
C SER A 68 -13.52 14.95 8.57
N GLU A 69 -13.97 15.59 7.50
CA GLU A 69 -15.02 15.07 6.60
C GLU A 69 -14.54 13.84 5.81
N MET A 70 -13.24 13.78 5.52
CA MET A 70 -12.62 12.63 4.85
C MET A 70 -12.31 11.48 5.83
N ASN A 71 -12.23 11.78 7.13
CA ASN A 71 -11.92 10.80 8.17
C ASN A 71 -13.18 10.09 8.68
N VAL A 72 -13.89 9.43 7.75
CA VAL A 72 -15.16 8.72 8.00
C VAL A 72 -15.03 7.20 7.88
N GLY A 73 -13.92 6.70 7.34
CA GLY A 73 -13.67 5.26 7.22
C GLY A 73 -14.32 4.59 6.00
N PHE A 74 -14.45 3.27 6.05
CA PHE A 74 -15.15 2.43 5.09
C PHE A 74 -16.67 2.49 5.31
N GLY A 75 -17.42 2.62 4.22
CA GLY A 75 -18.89 2.73 4.26
C GLY A 75 -19.62 1.79 3.31
N ASP A 76 -18.91 1.18 2.36
CA ASP A 76 -19.46 0.23 1.41
C ASP A 76 -18.51 -0.96 1.29
N TYR A 77 -19.00 -2.17 1.53
CA TYR A 77 -18.21 -3.38 1.53
C TYR A 77 -19.06 -4.59 1.17
N SER A 78 -18.43 -5.59 0.57
CA SER A 78 -19.09 -6.87 0.27
C SER A 78 -19.50 -7.63 1.54
N GLU A 79 -20.48 -8.53 1.41
CA GLU A 79 -20.96 -9.41 2.49
C GLU A 79 -19.86 -10.26 3.17
N GLY A 80 -18.73 -10.51 2.50
CA GLY A 80 -17.60 -11.25 3.08
C GLY A 80 -16.68 -10.42 3.98
N ILE A 81 -16.96 -9.12 4.14
CA ILE A 81 -16.19 -8.19 4.96
C ILE A 81 -17.06 -7.65 6.10
N HIS A 82 -16.48 -7.63 7.29
CA HIS A 82 -17.02 -6.98 8.47
C HIS A 82 -16.13 -5.80 8.87
N ALA A 83 -16.74 -4.64 9.11
CA ALA A 83 -16.05 -3.46 9.63
C ALA A 83 -16.17 -3.42 11.16
N SER A 84 -15.11 -3.79 11.88
CA SER A 84 -15.07 -3.75 13.35
C SER A 84 -15.02 -2.31 13.87
N THR A 85 -14.41 -1.41 13.10
CA THR A 85 -14.42 0.05 13.29
C THR A 85 -14.50 0.70 11.91
N PRO A 86 -14.77 2.01 11.79
CA PRO A 86 -14.74 2.68 10.49
C PRO A 86 -13.41 2.53 9.74
N TYR A 87 -12.29 2.33 10.45
CA TYR A 87 -10.94 2.26 9.88
C TYR A 87 -10.39 0.84 9.78
N HIS A 88 -11.14 -0.16 10.24
CA HIS A 88 -10.68 -1.54 10.37
C HIS A 88 -11.69 -2.48 9.74
N VAL A 89 -11.27 -3.16 8.69
CA VAL A 89 -12.07 -4.17 8.02
C VAL A 89 -11.40 -5.54 8.13
N ILE A 90 -12.26 -6.54 8.30
CA ILE A 90 -11.90 -7.93 8.51
C ILE A 90 -12.62 -8.75 7.46
N ARG A 91 -11.91 -9.62 6.75
CA ARG A 91 -12.54 -10.56 5.82
C ARG A 91 -12.92 -11.84 6.56
N GLU A 92 -14.20 -12.01 6.85
CA GLU A 92 -14.73 -13.15 7.63
C GLU A 92 -14.93 -14.43 6.79
N ARG A 93 -14.97 -14.30 5.46
CA ARG A 93 -15.17 -15.46 4.58
C ARG A 93 -14.00 -16.44 4.69
N LEU A 94 -14.28 -17.66 5.16
CA LEU A 94 -13.27 -18.70 5.39
C LEU A 94 -12.63 -19.27 4.10
N GLY A 95 -13.34 -19.25 2.98
CA GLY A 95 -12.84 -19.76 1.69
C GLY A 95 -12.01 -18.76 0.90
N ILE A 96 -11.13 -19.26 0.02
CA ILE A 96 -10.33 -18.44 -0.93
C ILE A 96 -10.93 -18.37 -2.34
N SER A 97 -12.14 -18.90 -2.51
CA SER A 97 -12.86 -18.97 -3.80
C SER A 97 -13.52 -17.65 -4.19
N MET A 98 -13.45 -16.62 -3.35
CA MET A 98 -14.02 -15.30 -3.58
C MET A 98 -13.02 -14.23 -3.13
N THR A 99 -12.93 -13.16 -3.92
CA THR A 99 -12.30 -11.90 -3.53
C THR A 99 -13.39 -10.96 -3.05
N ASP A 100 -13.19 -10.37 -1.88
CA ASP A 100 -14.12 -9.45 -1.23
C ASP A 100 -13.43 -8.06 -1.14
N ALA A 101 -14.19 -6.97 -1.23
CA ALA A 101 -13.64 -5.62 -1.28
C ALA A 101 -14.45 -4.62 -0.45
N ALA A 102 -13.76 -3.58 -0.01
CA ALA A 102 -14.32 -2.47 0.75
C ALA A 102 -13.90 -1.15 0.11
N ARG A 103 -14.78 -0.16 0.23
CA ARG A 103 -14.66 1.18 -0.33
C ARG A 103 -14.83 2.21 0.79
N TRP A 104 -13.95 3.18 0.79
CA TRP A 104 -14.00 4.34 1.66
C TRP A 104 -15.28 5.14 1.42
N THR A 105 -15.86 5.74 2.47
CA THR A 105 -17.15 6.42 2.36
C THR A 105 -17.07 7.71 1.55
N CYS A 106 -16.02 8.51 1.77
CA CYS A 106 -15.92 9.83 1.15
C CYS A 106 -15.21 9.77 -0.22
N PRO A 107 -15.82 10.29 -1.30
CA PRO A 107 -15.16 10.38 -2.61
C PRO A 107 -14.09 11.47 -2.65
N MET A 108 -13.07 11.23 -3.46
CA MET A 108 -12.08 12.20 -3.88
C MET A 108 -12.36 12.60 -5.32
N LYS A 109 -12.52 13.90 -5.59
CA LYS A 109 -12.71 14.45 -6.95
C LYS A 109 -11.47 15.18 -7.48
N GLU A 110 -10.76 15.83 -6.56
CA GLU A 110 -9.66 16.75 -6.81
C GLU A 110 -8.71 16.76 -5.60
N GLY A 111 -7.56 17.40 -5.74
CA GLY A 111 -6.59 17.56 -4.68
C GLY A 111 -5.68 16.36 -4.50
N LYS A 112 -4.93 16.38 -3.39
CA LYS A 112 -3.93 15.37 -3.06
C LYS A 112 -4.20 14.86 -1.66
N HIS A 113 -4.30 13.55 -1.51
CA HIS A 113 -4.74 12.88 -0.29
C HIS A 113 -3.71 11.87 0.18
N VAL A 114 -3.58 11.72 1.48
CA VAL A 114 -2.70 10.74 2.11
C VAL A 114 -3.51 9.81 2.99
N PHE A 115 -3.34 8.52 2.73
CA PHE A 115 -3.81 7.45 3.57
C PHE A 115 -2.62 6.68 4.11
N GLU A 116 -2.77 6.17 5.32
CA GLU A 116 -1.87 5.19 5.87
C GLU A 116 -2.59 3.86 5.97
N GLN A 117 -1.93 2.79 5.56
CA GLN A 117 -2.49 1.46 5.57
C GLN A 117 -1.49 0.45 6.13
N ASN A 118 -2.00 -0.61 6.77
CA ASN A 118 -1.24 -1.84 6.95
C ASN A 118 -1.35 -2.80 5.73
N ARG A 119 -0.28 -3.51 5.40
CA ARG A 119 -0.19 -4.29 4.14
C ARG A 119 -1.22 -5.40 4.00
N GLY A 120 -1.68 -5.99 5.10
CA GLY A 120 -2.41 -7.26 5.03
C GLY A 120 -1.53 -8.37 4.42
N HIS A 121 -2.13 -9.53 4.16
CA HIS A 121 -1.44 -10.71 3.63
C HIS A 121 -1.71 -10.96 2.14
N SER A 122 -2.93 -10.72 1.68
CA SER A 122 -3.40 -10.90 0.31
C SER A 122 -4.34 -9.77 -0.08
N CYS A 123 -3.83 -8.54 0.08
CA CYS A 123 -4.55 -7.30 -0.19
C CYS A 123 -4.07 -6.62 -1.48
N CYS A 124 -5.02 -6.03 -2.21
CA CYS A 124 -4.78 -5.04 -3.27
C CYS A 124 -5.41 -3.72 -2.83
N ILE A 125 -4.69 -2.60 -2.92
CA ILE A 125 -5.18 -1.26 -2.59
C ILE A 125 -5.10 -0.34 -3.80
N GLY A 126 -6.08 0.55 -3.96
CA GLY A 126 -5.93 1.74 -4.76
C GLY A 126 -7.20 2.56 -4.74
N VAL A 127 -7.70 2.94 -5.92
CA VAL A 127 -8.94 3.71 -6.04
C VAL A 127 -9.87 3.11 -7.09
N GLY A 128 -11.17 3.31 -6.90
CA GLY A 128 -12.17 2.91 -7.88
C GLY A 128 -13.45 3.73 -7.76
N SER A 129 -14.27 3.70 -8.81
CA SER A 129 -15.59 4.34 -8.80
C SER A 129 -16.67 3.43 -8.18
N THR A 130 -17.86 3.96 -7.98
CA THR A 130 -19.02 3.21 -7.43
C THR A 130 -19.47 2.04 -8.28
N LYS A 131 -19.16 2.05 -9.58
CA LYS A 131 -19.52 1.00 -10.54
C LYS A 131 -18.66 -0.26 -10.41
N VAL A 132 -17.55 -0.21 -9.69
CA VAL A 132 -16.68 -1.37 -9.48
C VAL A 132 -17.35 -2.31 -8.47
N SER A 133 -17.60 -3.55 -8.88
CA SER A 133 -18.14 -4.60 -8.00
C SER A 133 -17.26 -4.79 -6.76
N LEU A 134 -17.87 -5.06 -5.61
CA LEU A 134 -17.15 -5.35 -4.36
C LEU A 134 -16.87 -6.83 -4.14
N THR A 135 -17.40 -7.70 -5.00
CA THR A 135 -17.15 -9.14 -4.93
C THR A 135 -16.73 -9.68 -6.28
N LYS A 136 -15.86 -10.70 -6.28
CA LYS A 136 -15.52 -11.44 -7.49
C LYS A 136 -15.22 -12.91 -7.18
N PRO A 137 -15.68 -13.87 -8.02
CA PRO A 137 -15.24 -15.25 -7.95
C PRO A 137 -13.75 -15.43 -8.22
N GLY A 138 -13.13 -16.33 -7.46
CA GLY A 138 -11.71 -16.66 -7.48
C GLY A 138 -10.85 -15.73 -6.64
N ARG A 139 -9.58 -16.14 -6.45
CA ARG A 139 -8.54 -15.33 -5.82
C ARG A 139 -7.95 -14.39 -6.87
N SER A 140 -8.21 -13.10 -6.74
CA SER A 140 -7.84 -12.10 -7.73
C SER A 140 -7.54 -10.73 -7.11
N SER A 141 -6.92 -9.86 -7.89
CA SER A 141 -6.61 -8.49 -7.49
C SER A 141 -7.72 -7.59 -8.04
N LEU A 142 -8.89 -7.65 -7.38
CA LEU A 142 -10.13 -7.02 -7.86
C LEU A 142 -9.94 -5.51 -8.11
N VAL A 143 -9.28 -4.80 -7.19
CA VAL A 143 -8.92 -3.40 -7.40
C VAL A 143 -7.83 -3.31 -8.48
N GLY A 144 -8.11 -2.61 -9.57
CA GLY A 144 -7.24 -2.53 -10.75
C GLY A 144 -7.63 -3.48 -11.88
N GLU A 145 -8.59 -4.39 -11.66
CA GLU A 145 -9.08 -5.26 -12.74
C GLU A 145 -10.12 -4.57 -13.62
N HIS A 146 -10.99 -3.76 -13.01
CA HIS A 146 -12.03 -3.02 -13.73
C HIS A 146 -11.45 -1.78 -14.43
N SER A 147 -12.08 -1.35 -15.53
CA SER A 147 -11.70 -0.13 -16.29
C SER A 147 -11.90 1.17 -15.51
N GLU A 148 -12.58 1.11 -14.36
CA GLU A 148 -12.79 2.25 -13.46
C GLU A 148 -12.14 2.02 -12.09
N SER A 149 -11.08 1.21 -12.05
CA SER A 149 -10.26 0.98 -10.87
C SER A 149 -8.77 0.94 -11.21
N TRP A 150 -7.95 1.38 -10.26
CA TRP A 150 -6.49 1.35 -10.32
C TRP A 150 -6.01 0.83 -8.98
N GLY A 151 -5.15 -0.19 -8.97
CA GLY A 151 -4.73 -0.84 -7.73
C GLY A 151 -3.29 -1.32 -7.77
N LEU A 152 -2.72 -1.53 -6.59
CA LEU A 152 -1.45 -2.19 -6.37
C LEU A 152 -1.71 -3.52 -5.65
N ASP A 153 -1.43 -4.62 -6.36
CA ASP A 153 -1.41 -5.96 -5.77
C ASP A 153 -0.16 -6.04 -4.87
N LEU A 154 -0.36 -5.99 -3.54
CA LEU A 154 0.73 -5.89 -2.58
C LEU A 154 1.60 -7.17 -2.56
N PRO A 155 1.02 -8.40 -2.55
CA PRO A 155 1.82 -9.63 -2.65
C PRO A 155 2.61 -9.74 -3.95
N LYS A 156 2.02 -9.36 -5.10
CA LYS A 156 2.70 -9.49 -6.41
C LYS A 156 3.56 -8.28 -6.75
N GLN A 157 3.42 -7.18 -6.01
CA GLN A 157 4.06 -5.88 -6.22
C GLN A 157 3.84 -5.34 -7.64
N ARG A 158 2.61 -5.39 -8.13
CA ARG A 158 2.24 -4.94 -9.48
C ARG A 158 1.09 -3.97 -9.43
N SER A 159 1.24 -2.81 -10.04
CA SER A 159 0.12 -1.93 -10.32
C SER A 159 -0.70 -2.46 -11.49
N LEU A 160 -2.01 -2.39 -11.34
CA LEU A 160 -3.00 -2.97 -12.23
C LEU A 160 -4.02 -1.89 -12.59
N HIS A 161 -4.37 -1.87 -13.87
CA HIS A 161 -5.52 -1.15 -14.37
C HIS A 161 -6.10 -1.92 -15.54
N PHE A 162 -7.42 -2.12 -15.56
CA PHE A 162 -8.12 -2.86 -16.60
C PHE A 162 -7.50 -4.25 -16.87
N ASN A 163 -7.17 -4.97 -15.79
CA ASN A 163 -6.53 -6.29 -15.81
C ASN A 163 -5.17 -6.33 -16.54
N LYS A 164 -4.54 -5.16 -16.74
CA LYS A 164 -3.22 -5.02 -17.33
C LYS A 164 -2.25 -4.47 -16.29
N MET A 165 -1.05 -5.06 -16.26
CA MET A 165 0.04 -4.55 -15.44
C MET A 165 0.52 -3.21 -16.00
N GLN A 166 0.46 -2.15 -15.20
CA GLN A 166 1.02 -0.84 -15.56
C GLN A 166 2.51 -0.80 -15.21
N GLN A 167 2.84 -1.07 -13.94
CA GLN A 167 4.20 -1.01 -13.42
C GLN A 167 4.42 -2.10 -12.37
N ARG A 168 5.67 -2.53 -12.21
CA ARG A 168 6.09 -3.43 -11.14
C ARG A 168 6.91 -2.65 -10.12
N LEU A 169 6.60 -2.84 -8.85
CA LEU A 169 7.45 -2.43 -7.75
C LEU A 169 8.44 -3.56 -7.48
N TYR A 170 9.73 -3.24 -7.45
CA TYR A 170 10.81 -4.23 -7.20
C TYR A 170 11.26 -4.24 -5.74
N ARG A 171 10.43 -3.65 -4.86
CA ARG A 171 10.75 -3.41 -3.47
C ARG A 171 9.66 -3.97 -2.58
N GLY A 172 10.08 -4.61 -1.48
CA GLY A 172 9.21 -5.01 -0.39
C GLY A 172 8.44 -3.82 0.17
N ILE A 173 7.11 -3.94 0.20
CA ILE A 173 6.25 -2.98 0.89
C ILE A 173 6.29 -3.35 2.38
N PRO A 174 6.59 -2.40 3.28
CA PRO A 174 6.59 -2.64 4.71
C PRO A 174 5.18 -2.92 5.23
N ASP A 175 5.08 -3.39 6.47
CA ASP A 175 3.78 -3.73 7.06
C ASP A 175 2.89 -2.51 7.27
N ARG A 176 3.46 -1.31 7.44
CA ARG A 176 2.76 -0.03 7.50
C ARG A 176 3.36 0.90 6.45
N PHE A 177 2.52 1.48 5.60
CA PHE A 177 2.96 2.31 4.49
C PHE A 177 1.90 3.38 4.16
N PHE A 178 2.29 4.33 3.32
CA PHE A 178 1.47 5.46 2.91
C PHE A 178 1.04 5.32 1.45
N VAL A 179 -0.17 5.78 1.18
CA VAL A 179 -0.77 5.86 -0.15
C VAL A 179 -1.04 7.32 -0.45
N TYR A 180 -0.38 7.80 -1.49
CA TYR A 180 -0.46 9.18 -1.97
C TYR A 180 -1.35 9.21 -3.20
N VAL A 181 -2.55 9.76 -3.07
CA VAL A 181 -3.51 9.88 -4.17
C VAL A 181 -3.50 11.32 -4.66
N ASP A 182 -2.99 11.55 -5.86
CA ASP A 182 -3.01 12.86 -6.51
C ASP A 182 -4.08 12.87 -7.60
N MET A 183 -5.26 13.37 -7.24
CA MET A 183 -6.42 13.46 -8.15
C MET A 183 -6.23 14.56 -9.20
N ASP A 184 -5.42 15.58 -8.90
CA ASP A 184 -5.11 16.67 -9.85
C ASP A 184 -4.27 16.14 -11.03
N SER A 185 -3.29 15.29 -10.75
CA SER A 185 -2.42 14.69 -11.77
C SER A 185 -2.88 13.31 -12.24
N GLY A 186 -3.85 12.70 -11.55
CA GLY A 186 -4.41 11.38 -11.89
C GLY A 186 -3.43 10.25 -11.61
N LYS A 187 -2.75 10.28 -10.46
CA LYS A 187 -1.68 9.35 -10.09
C LYS A 187 -1.85 8.80 -8.68
N ILE A 188 -1.36 7.58 -8.44
CA ILE A 188 -1.21 7.01 -7.09
C ILE A 188 0.25 6.64 -6.89
N GLY A 189 0.81 7.10 -5.78
CA GLY A 189 2.12 6.73 -5.30
C GLY A 189 2.06 6.05 -3.94
N PHE A 190 3.17 5.43 -3.58
CA PHE A 190 3.30 4.69 -2.32
C PHE A 190 4.62 5.07 -1.66
N GLY A 191 4.72 4.92 -0.35
CA GLY A 191 5.96 5.17 0.37
C GLY A 191 5.90 4.71 1.81
N ASP A 192 7.01 4.90 2.50
CA ASP A 192 7.19 4.55 3.90
C ASP A 192 7.59 5.79 4.71
N ASP A 193 7.05 5.88 5.92
CA ASP A 193 7.37 6.93 6.92
C ASP A 193 8.21 6.35 8.08
N VAL A 194 8.35 5.02 8.16
CA VAL A 194 9.03 4.34 9.25
C VAL A 194 10.54 4.35 9.02
N ALA A 195 11.13 5.49 9.38
CA ALA A 195 12.55 5.65 9.65
C ALA A 195 12.97 4.98 10.98
N VAL A 196 12.63 3.70 11.22
CA VAL A 196 13.21 2.97 12.37
C VAL A 196 14.62 2.53 11.97
N GLY A 197 15.59 3.40 12.26
CA GLY A 197 17.02 3.15 12.01
C GLY A 197 17.53 3.52 10.61
N ARG A 198 16.72 4.22 9.80
CA ARG A 198 17.14 4.81 8.52
C ARG A 198 16.89 6.31 8.58
N GLU A 199 17.84 7.10 8.08
CA GLU A 199 17.75 8.57 8.17
C GLU A 199 16.66 9.18 7.29
N GLU A 200 16.08 8.42 6.35
CA GLU A 200 15.18 8.97 5.33
C GLU A 200 13.91 8.14 5.13
N THR A 201 12.77 8.84 5.10
CA THR A 201 11.49 8.35 4.61
C THR A 201 11.58 8.12 3.11
N GLU A 202 10.99 7.04 2.60
CA GLU A 202 11.19 6.65 1.20
C GLU A 202 9.90 6.65 0.41
N PHE A 203 9.91 7.42 -0.68
CA PHE A 203 8.85 7.40 -1.67
C PHE A 203 9.15 6.34 -2.74
N PHE A 204 8.22 5.42 -2.97
CA PHE A 204 8.33 4.36 -3.97
C PHE A 204 7.96 4.81 -5.39
N GLY A 205 7.60 6.08 -5.55
CA GLY A 205 7.17 6.67 -6.82
C GLY A 205 5.66 6.57 -7.04
N TYR A 206 5.20 7.30 -8.06
CA TYR A 206 3.86 7.14 -8.62
C TYR A 206 3.85 5.92 -9.54
N ILE A 207 3.03 4.92 -9.23
CA ILE A 207 3.02 3.63 -9.93
C ILE A 207 1.70 3.33 -10.65
N CYS A 208 0.63 4.03 -10.28
CA CYS A 208 -0.63 4.00 -11.01
C CYS A 208 -0.82 5.34 -11.71
N HIS A 209 -1.26 5.32 -12.96
CA HIS A 209 -1.45 6.51 -13.79
C HIS A 209 -2.73 6.44 -14.60
N GLY A 210 -3.18 7.62 -15.06
CA GLY A 210 -4.31 7.74 -15.97
C GLY A 210 -5.66 7.70 -15.24
N ILE A 211 -5.69 8.07 -13.96
CA ILE A 211 -6.95 8.22 -13.22
C ILE A 211 -7.68 9.43 -13.80
N PRO A 212 -8.97 9.31 -14.16
CA PRO A 212 -9.73 10.41 -14.72
C PRO A 212 -9.87 11.55 -13.70
N LYS A 213 -9.55 12.76 -14.16
CA LYS A 213 -9.73 13.98 -13.37
C LYS A 213 -11.23 14.31 -13.24
N ASN A 214 -11.61 15.02 -12.18
CA ASN A 214 -12.99 15.47 -11.92
C ASN A 214 -14.02 14.34 -11.82
N LYS A 215 -13.56 13.10 -11.58
CA LYS A 215 -14.42 11.95 -11.35
C LYS A 215 -14.32 11.57 -9.88
N GLU A 216 -15.46 11.22 -9.29
CA GLU A 216 -15.49 10.65 -7.95
C GLU A 216 -14.78 9.30 -7.92
N MET A 217 -13.65 9.27 -7.22
CA MET A 217 -12.88 8.08 -6.98
C MET A 217 -12.80 7.86 -5.48
N TYR A 218 -12.98 6.62 -5.06
CA TYR A 218 -12.99 6.24 -3.66
C TYR A 218 -11.76 5.39 -3.41
N LEU A 219 -11.13 5.54 -2.25
CA LEU A 219 -10.12 4.58 -1.84
C LEU A 219 -10.79 3.20 -1.73
N MET A 220 -10.17 2.19 -2.31
CA MET A 220 -10.68 0.83 -2.34
C MET A 220 -9.59 -0.16 -1.96
N ILE A 221 -9.99 -1.19 -1.23
CA ILE A 221 -9.15 -2.36 -0.97
C ILE A 221 -9.89 -3.64 -1.37
N SER A 222 -9.17 -4.66 -1.79
CA SER A 222 -9.69 -6.01 -1.96
C SER A 222 -8.82 -7.03 -1.26
N MET A 223 -9.45 -8.04 -0.67
CA MET A 223 -8.84 -9.02 0.22
C MET A 223 -9.24 -10.43 -0.24
N CYS A 224 -8.33 -11.38 -0.09
CA CYS A 224 -8.55 -12.78 -0.49
C CYS A 224 -8.26 -13.78 0.62
N ALA A 225 -7.47 -13.42 1.63
CA ALA A 225 -7.13 -14.35 2.70
C ALA A 225 -8.27 -14.41 3.74
N PRO A 226 -8.56 -15.58 4.32
CA PRO A 226 -9.52 -15.69 5.41
C PRO A 226 -8.96 -15.02 6.67
N ASN A 227 -9.85 -14.36 7.43
CA ASN A 227 -9.50 -13.62 8.65
C ASN A 227 -8.37 -12.60 8.42
N GLU A 228 -8.33 -12.00 7.23
CA GLU A 228 -7.38 -10.95 6.92
C GLU A 228 -7.88 -9.64 7.55
N HIS A 229 -6.97 -8.89 8.17
CA HIS A 229 -7.27 -7.62 8.84
C HIS A 229 -6.54 -6.47 8.15
N VAL A 230 -7.29 -5.46 7.73
CA VAL A 230 -6.72 -4.24 7.14
C VAL A 230 -7.22 -3.01 7.89
N HIS A 231 -6.27 -2.18 8.30
CA HIS A 231 -6.46 -0.87 8.91
C HIS A 231 -6.07 0.20 7.92
N VAL A 232 -6.92 1.21 7.75
CA VAL A 232 -6.65 2.37 6.91
C VAL A 232 -7.02 3.64 7.66
N PHE A 233 -6.08 4.56 7.76
CA PHE A 233 -6.24 5.86 8.40
C PHE A 233 -6.07 6.98 7.39
N TYR A 234 -7.01 7.92 7.36
CA TYR A 234 -6.81 9.15 6.60
C TYR A 234 -5.86 10.08 7.34
N ARG A 235 -4.80 10.56 6.66
CA ARG A 235 -3.76 11.41 7.26
C ARG A 235 -3.94 12.88 6.92
N GLY A 236 -4.61 13.19 5.81
CA GLY A 236 -4.90 14.57 5.42
C GLY A 236 -4.86 14.76 3.92
N SER A 237 -5.12 16.00 3.52
CA SER A 237 -4.99 16.47 2.15
C SER A 237 -4.00 17.62 2.07
N ALA A 238 -3.34 17.77 0.92
CA ALA A 238 -2.54 18.97 0.67
C ALA A 238 -3.41 20.20 0.82
N ALA A 239 -2.89 21.23 1.50
CA ALA A 239 -3.57 22.52 1.54
C ALA A 239 -3.75 23.08 0.11
N PRO A 240 -4.85 23.80 -0.17
CA PRO A 240 -5.01 24.51 -1.43
C PRO A 240 -3.80 25.42 -1.69
N LEU A 241 -3.36 25.51 -2.96
CA LEU A 241 -2.27 26.39 -3.38
C LEU A 241 -2.48 27.80 -2.81
N GLY A 242 -1.54 28.26 -1.97
CA GLY A 242 -1.63 29.54 -1.25
C GLY A 242 -1.58 29.42 0.28
N TYR A 243 -1.78 28.22 0.83
CA TYR A 243 -1.55 27.94 2.25
C TYR A 243 -0.12 27.39 2.45
N SER A 244 0.85 28.27 2.53
CA SER A 244 2.15 27.91 3.09
C SER A 244 2.00 27.83 4.61
N LEU A 245 2.31 26.69 5.22
CA LEU A 245 2.39 26.59 6.69
C LEU A 245 3.43 27.56 7.27
N LEU A 246 4.39 28.00 6.44
CA LEU A 246 5.35 29.05 6.79
C LEU A 246 4.72 30.45 6.81
N ASP A 247 3.63 30.67 6.06
CA ASP A 247 2.92 31.96 6.01
C ASP A 247 1.74 32.02 6.99
N SER A 248 1.26 30.87 7.49
CA SER A 248 0.42 30.87 8.68
C SER A 248 1.28 31.32 9.87
N PRO A 249 0.95 32.42 10.55
CA PRO A 249 1.73 32.90 11.68
C PRO A 249 1.84 31.75 12.67
N SER A 250 3.07 31.35 13.01
CA SER A 250 3.32 30.33 14.03
C SER A 250 2.38 30.58 15.23
N PRO A 251 1.65 29.56 15.72
CA PRO A 251 0.84 29.71 16.93
C PRO A 251 1.69 30.11 18.16
N LEU A 252 3.00 29.94 18.03
CA LEU A 252 4.03 30.53 18.87
C LEU A 252 4.39 31.90 18.29
N GLN A 253 3.67 32.94 18.68
CA GLN A 253 4.14 34.29 18.45
C GLN A 253 5.23 34.59 19.48
N ILE A 254 6.43 34.89 19.00
CA ILE A 254 7.50 35.42 19.85
C ILE A 254 7.20 36.90 20.05
N SER A 255 6.63 37.25 21.19
CA SER A 255 6.45 38.65 21.57
C SER A 255 7.68 39.13 22.33
N THR A 256 8.14 40.35 22.06
CA THR A 256 9.20 40.98 22.85
C THR A 256 8.55 41.94 23.84
N ASP A 257 8.86 41.83 25.14
CA ASP A 257 8.37 42.79 26.12
C ASP A 257 9.07 44.15 26.01
N SER A 258 8.60 45.15 26.76
CA SER A 258 9.18 46.49 26.79
C SER A 258 10.62 46.55 27.31
N GLN A 259 11.14 45.45 27.86
CA GLN A 259 12.52 45.29 28.33
C GLN A 259 13.41 44.52 27.34
N GLY A 260 12.87 44.07 26.20
CA GLY A 260 13.61 43.34 25.19
C GLY A 260 13.63 41.81 25.39
N ASN A 261 12.92 41.27 26.39
CA ASN A 261 12.87 39.82 26.60
C ASN A 261 11.86 39.19 25.63
N LYS A 262 12.27 38.09 25.00
CA LYS A 262 11.43 37.31 24.08
C LYS A 262 10.59 36.31 24.89
N HIS A 263 9.28 36.41 24.77
CA HIS A 263 8.30 35.49 25.36
C HIS A 263 7.58 34.72 24.26
N ILE A 264 7.40 33.43 24.46
CA ILE A 264 6.59 32.58 23.59
C ILE A 264 5.14 32.71 24.07
N VAL A 265 4.30 33.41 23.30
CA VAL A 265 2.87 33.53 23.59
C VAL A 265 2.14 32.45 22.80
N SER A 266 1.61 31.43 23.49
CA SER A 266 0.72 30.46 22.87
C SER A 266 -0.69 31.05 22.81
N ASN A 267 -1.12 31.53 21.65
CA ASN A 267 -2.50 32.01 21.45
C ASN A 267 -3.49 30.86 21.16
N ALA A 268 -3.11 29.61 21.39
CA ALA A 268 -3.99 28.47 21.19
C ALA A 268 -5.05 28.44 22.30
N ALA A 269 -6.21 29.05 22.04
CA ALA A 269 -7.45 28.50 22.59
C ALA A 269 -7.47 27.01 22.22
N PRO A 270 -7.62 26.09 23.18
CA PRO A 270 -7.66 24.66 22.87
C PRO A 270 -8.72 24.41 21.80
N PRO A 271 -8.44 23.57 20.79
CA PRO A 271 -9.41 23.30 19.74
C PRO A 271 -10.71 22.81 20.37
N ALA A 272 -11.87 23.22 19.84
CA ALA A 272 -13.18 23.09 20.50
C ALA A 272 -13.54 21.67 20.97
N TYR A 273 -12.91 20.62 20.42
CA TYR A 273 -13.10 19.24 20.85
C TYR A 273 -12.41 18.89 22.19
N MET A 274 -11.48 19.71 22.67
CA MET A 274 -10.82 19.59 23.98
C MET A 274 -11.58 20.31 25.11
N ALA A 275 -12.61 21.11 24.79
CA ALA A 275 -13.36 21.90 25.77
C ALA A 275 -14.44 21.11 26.53
N VAL A 276 -14.53 19.79 26.35
CA VAL A 276 -15.56 18.94 26.97
C VAL A 276 -14.92 17.93 27.93
N ALA A 277 -14.23 18.40 28.96
CA ALA A 277 -13.79 17.56 30.07
C ALA A 277 -13.57 18.40 31.33
N GLY A 278 -14.65 18.91 31.91
CA GLY A 278 -14.53 19.60 33.18
C GLY A 278 -15.78 20.35 33.60
N ASP A 279 -16.88 19.63 33.84
CA ASP A 279 -17.66 19.89 35.05
C ASP A 279 -18.79 18.87 35.27
N LYS A 280 -18.77 18.29 36.48
CA LYS A 280 -19.88 17.67 37.23
C LYS A 280 -20.48 16.34 36.73
N GLN A 281 -20.18 15.27 37.45
CA GLN A 281 -21.11 14.83 38.52
C GLN A 281 -20.43 13.93 39.56
N GLN A 282 -20.64 14.34 40.80
CA GLN A 282 -20.20 13.75 42.06
C GLN A 282 -21.05 12.50 42.36
N GLY A 283 -20.41 11.52 43.00
CA GLY A 283 -20.82 10.12 42.99
C GLY A 283 -22.14 9.76 43.70
N SER A 284 -22.69 8.64 43.25
CA SER A 284 -23.58 7.78 44.04
C SER A 284 -22.84 6.47 44.34
N PRO A 285 -22.95 5.90 45.55
CA PRO A 285 -22.25 4.67 45.92
C PRO A 285 -22.78 3.47 45.14
N ALA A 286 -21.85 2.66 44.62
CA ALA A 286 -22.13 1.44 43.89
C ALA A 286 -22.90 0.42 44.76
N GLN A 287 -24.02 -0.08 44.23
CA GLN A 287 -24.68 -1.26 44.78
C GLN A 287 -23.80 -2.50 44.53
N PRO A 288 -23.72 -3.43 45.49
CA PRO A 288 -22.98 -4.68 45.32
C PRO A 288 -23.59 -5.53 44.18
N GLN A 289 -22.77 -5.85 43.18
CA GLN A 289 -23.11 -6.80 42.12
C GLN A 289 -23.33 -8.19 42.73
N VAL A 290 -24.54 -8.71 42.54
CA VAL A 290 -24.88 -10.11 42.80
C VAL A 290 -24.14 -10.98 41.77
N ALA A 291 -23.38 -11.96 42.27
CA ALA A 291 -22.65 -12.90 41.43
C ALA A 291 -23.60 -13.67 40.49
N PRO A 292 -23.25 -13.86 39.20
CA PRO A 292 -24.06 -14.66 38.30
C PRO A 292 -24.07 -16.12 38.74
N ALA A 293 -25.25 -16.74 38.67
CA ALA A 293 -25.48 -18.14 38.99
C ALA A 293 -24.63 -19.05 38.08
N PRO A 294 -24.15 -20.20 38.60
CA PRO A 294 -23.36 -21.15 37.82
C PRO A 294 -24.20 -21.74 36.66
N PHE A 295 -23.56 -21.79 35.50
CA PHE A 295 -24.06 -22.40 34.27
C PHE A 295 -24.41 -23.88 34.51
N GLN A 296 -25.69 -24.24 34.41
CA GLN A 296 -26.11 -25.65 34.38
C GLN A 296 -25.83 -26.21 32.98
N ALA A 297 -24.95 -27.20 32.92
CA ALA A 297 -24.68 -27.96 31.71
C ALA A 297 -25.93 -28.76 31.33
N ALA A 298 -26.52 -28.45 30.17
CA ALA A 298 -27.59 -29.23 29.58
C ALA A 298 -27.02 -30.57 29.07
N ASN A 299 -27.55 -31.64 29.66
CA ASN A 299 -27.30 -33.03 29.32
C ASN A 299 -27.70 -33.30 27.85
N SER A 300 -26.73 -33.53 26.96
CA SER A 300 -27.01 -34.02 25.60
C SER A 300 -27.23 -35.53 25.64
N GLY A 301 -28.51 -35.91 25.64
CA GLY A 301 -28.97 -37.29 25.51
C GLY A 301 -28.65 -37.90 24.14
N ASN A 302 -28.21 -39.15 24.21
CA ASN A 302 -28.17 -40.20 23.20
C ASN A 302 -28.85 -39.93 21.86
N LEU A 303 -28.06 -39.96 20.79
CA LEU A 303 -28.47 -40.45 19.48
C LEU A 303 -27.75 -41.79 19.25
N GLN A 304 -28.52 -42.88 19.32
CA GLN A 304 -28.09 -44.18 18.83
C GLN A 304 -28.18 -44.18 17.29
N PHE A 305 -27.13 -44.70 16.66
CA PHE A 305 -27.12 -45.15 15.27
C PHE A 305 -27.52 -46.62 15.20
#